data_AF-A0A5C3EN57-F1
#
_entry.id   AF-A0A5C3EN57-F1
#
_cell.length_a   1.000
_cell.length_b   1.000
_cell.length_c   1.000
_cell.angle_alpha   90.00
_cell.angle_beta   90.00
_cell.angle_gamma   90.00
#
_symmetry.space_group_name_H-M   'P 1'
#
loop_
_entity.id
_entity.type
_entity.pdbx_description
1 polymer ?
#
loop_
_entity_poly.entity_id
_entity_poly.type
_entity_poly.pdbx_seq_one_letter_code
_entity_poly.pdbx_strand_id
1 'polypeptide(L)'
;MSWFSSQWNRWAAGPNGSSRSRGGSDGPIRRIEVVWGRERLQIVLPRTAEPVTLGHLRHEIASITSLPFEKIKLIHRGLVMRDDRLPLTSYGLTEGSRIGLVGSREEGDRPGAKTSVGIGALSVGEQKAREKKAKEADTSEQGLMNRITEALEMARKDLFPQVLLVERAADAKTLATATTGAEEDAEKNEGQEAEKQMSSQEVADAHRRLSELLLRQLLALDGVNVNSDTTRQARKIAVKEVQSHLDRLDAAWGRYKASPS
;
A
#
# COMPACT_ATOMS: atom_id res chain seq x y z
N MET A 1 10.79 5.26 2.77
CA MET A 1 9.84 6.36 2.50
C MET A 1 9.45 6.47 1.01
N SER A 2 9.05 5.38 0.34
CA SER A 2 8.79 5.40 -1.12
C SER A 2 7.49 4.66 -1.52
N TRP A 3 6.49 4.67 -0.63
CA TRP A 3 5.19 4.05 -0.93
C TRP A 3 4.26 4.98 -1.71
N PHE A 4 4.38 6.31 -1.52
CA PHE A 4 3.47 7.29 -2.11
C PHE A 4 3.76 7.62 -3.59
N SER A 5 5.00 7.50 -4.07
CA SER A 5 5.34 7.78 -5.48
C SER A 5 4.94 6.64 -6.43
N SER A 6 4.99 5.41 -5.94
CA SER A 6 4.75 4.19 -6.72
C SER A 6 3.28 4.02 -7.14
N GLN A 7 2.34 4.48 -6.31
CA GLN A 7 0.92 4.48 -6.66
C GLN A 7 0.57 5.59 -7.67
N TRP A 8 1.24 6.75 -7.61
CA TRP A 8 1.02 7.83 -8.57
C TRP A 8 1.48 7.47 -9.98
N ASN A 9 2.67 6.87 -10.12
CA ASN A 9 3.17 6.43 -11.43
C ASN A 9 2.31 5.32 -12.06
N ARG A 10 1.69 4.45 -11.24
CA ARG A 10 0.77 3.41 -11.71
C ARG A 10 -0.56 3.98 -12.23
N TRP A 11 -0.98 5.15 -11.74
CA TRP A 11 -2.14 5.90 -12.26
C TRP A 11 -1.78 6.81 -13.45
N ALA A 12 -0.51 7.20 -13.58
CA ALA A 12 0.00 7.93 -14.73
C ALA A 12 0.09 7.03 -15.98
N ALA A 13 0.43 5.76 -15.80
CA ALA A 13 0.49 4.73 -16.85
C ALA A 13 -0.76 3.81 -16.79
N GLY A 14 -1.91 4.30 -17.27
CA GLY A 14 -3.12 3.48 -17.39
C GLY A 14 -3.00 2.36 -18.45
N PRO A 15 -3.91 1.36 -18.47
CA PRO A 15 -3.81 0.16 -19.33
C PRO A 15 -4.16 0.40 -20.81
N ASN A 16 -4.58 1.61 -21.19
CA ASN A 16 -4.80 1.98 -22.59
C ASN A 16 -3.53 2.58 -23.17
N GLY A 17 -2.63 1.70 -23.59
CA GLY A 17 -1.59 2.02 -24.56
C GLY A 17 -2.21 2.27 -25.93
N SER A 18 -2.82 3.43 -26.15
CA SER A 18 -3.24 3.87 -27.49
C SER A 18 -2.27 4.92 -28.02
N SER A 19 -1.53 4.48 -29.03
CA SER A 19 -0.69 5.23 -29.98
C SER A 19 0.50 6.02 -29.43
N ARG A 20 1.66 5.37 -29.51
CA ARG A 20 2.94 6.02 -29.76
C ARG A 20 2.82 6.90 -31.02
N SER A 21 2.58 8.20 -30.87
CA SER A 21 2.96 9.15 -31.91
C SER A 21 4.47 9.37 -31.82
N ARG A 22 5.20 8.53 -32.54
CA ARG A 22 6.61 8.73 -32.89
C ARG A 22 6.68 9.89 -33.87
N GLY A 23 6.88 11.09 -33.36
CA GLY A 23 7.08 12.30 -34.17
C GLY A 23 7.69 13.40 -33.32
N GLY A 24 8.88 13.84 -33.70
CA GLY A 24 9.63 14.89 -33.04
C GLY A 24 8.81 16.15 -32.80
N SER A 25 8.96 16.65 -31.59
CA SER A 25 8.40 17.86 -31.01
C SER A 25 8.98 19.14 -31.64
N ASP A 26 8.14 19.92 -32.32
CA ASP A 26 8.23 21.40 -32.29
C ASP A 26 6.95 22.10 -32.78
N GLY A 27 5.83 21.39 -32.82
CA GLY A 27 4.54 21.98 -33.22
C GLY A 27 3.90 22.78 -32.08
N PRO A 28 3.06 23.80 -32.39
CA PRO A 28 2.33 24.53 -31.37
C PRO A 28 1.49 23.55 -30.54
N ILE A 29 1.49 23.72 -29.21
CA ILE A 29 0.71 22.89 -28.29
C ILE A 29 -0.78 23.17 -28.53
N ARG A 30 -1.53 22.18 -28.99
CA ARG A 30 -2.95 22.26 -29.36
C ARG A 30 -3.85 21.49 -28.41
N ARG A 31 -3.38 20.38 -27.85
CA ARG A 31 -4.19 19.51 -26.98
C ARG A 31 -3.47 19.24 -25.68
N ILE A 32 -4.19 19.39 -24.57
CA ILE A 32 -3.71 19.08 -23.22
C ILE A 32 -4.77 18.28 -22.49
N GLU A 33 -4.36 17.21 -21.85
CA GLU A 33 -5.23 16.44 -20.96
C GLU A 33 -5.18 17.03 -19.55
N VAL A 34 -6.34 17.42 -19.03
CA VAL A 34 -6.50 17.97 -17.68
C VAL A 34 -7.26 16.98 -16.83
N VAL A 35 -6.65 16.55 -15.73
CA VAL A 35 -7.28 15.65 -14.76
C VAL A 35 -7.82 16.48 -13.60
N TRP A 36 -9.12 16.44 -13.37
CA TRP A 36 -9.78 17.13 -12.26
C TRP A 36 -10.52 16.12 -11.38
N GLY A 37 -9.95 15.80 -10.22
CA GLY A 37 -10.48 14.76 -9.34
C GLY A 37 -10.56 13.40 -10.06
N ARG A 38 -11.77 12.97 -10.40
CA ARG A 38 -12.05 11.72 -11.14
C ARG A 38 -12.29 11.95 -12.64
N GLU A 39 -12.46 13.20 -13.05
CA GLU A 39 -12.75 13.57 -14.43
C GLU A 39 -11.48 13.81 -15.23
N ARG A 40 -11.54 13.50 -16.53
CA ARG A 40 -10.47 13.77 -17.49
C ARG A 40 -11.05 14.62 -18.61
N LEU A 41 -10.57 15.83 -18.72
CA LEU A 41 -10.98 16.82 -19.70
C LEU A 41 -9.89 16.94 -20.75
N GLN A 42 -10.25 16.97 -22.02
CA GLN A 42 -9.32 17.26 -23.10
C GLN A 42 -9.53 18.72 -23.52
N ILE A 43 -8.56 19.57 -23.21
CA ILE A 43 -8.60 20.99 -23.56
C ILE A 43 -7.96 21.19 -24.92
N VAL A 44 -8.68 21.86 -25.82
CA VAL A 44 -8.20 22.21 -27.16
C VAL A 44 -7.93 23.70 -27.19
N LEU A 45 -6.68 24.07 -27.41
CA LEU A 45 -6.25 25.47 -27.41
C LEU A 45 -6.51 26.12 -28.78
N PRO A 46 -6.97 27.39 -28.82
CA PRO A 46 -7.27 28.08 -30.08
C PRO A 46 -6.01 28.30 -30.92
N ARG A 47 -6.15 28.18 -32.24
CA ARG A 47 -5.03 28.27 -33.20
C ARG A 47 -4.41 29.66 -33.34
N THR A 48 -5.03 30.68 -32.76
CA THR A 48 -4.70 32.09 -32.96
C THR A 48 -3.80 32.67 -31.87
N ALA A 49 -3.51 31.91 -30.82
CA ALA A 49 -2.78 32.38 -29.65
C ALA A 49 -1.32 31.89 -29.67
N GLU A 50 -0.43 32.62 -30.33
CA GLU A 50 1.02 32.36 -30.29
C GLU A 50 1.73 33.55 -29.61
N PRO A 51 2.51 33.33 -28.51
CA PRO A 51 2.75 32.07 -27.82
C PRO A 51 1.56 31.59 -26.97
N VAL A 52 1.34 30.27 -26.92
CA VAL A 52 0.32 29.70 -26.03
C VAL A 52 0.82 29.78 -24.60
N THR A 53 0.23 30.67 -23.80
CA THR A 53 0.59 30.89 -22.41
C THR A 53 -0.24 30.05 -21.44
N LEU A 54 0.24 29.95 -20.21
CA LEU A 54 -0.51 29.37 -19.10
C LEU A 54 -1.84 30.11 -18.86
N GLY A 55 -1.87 31.43 -19.04
CA GLY A 55 -3.08 32.23 -18.92
C GLY A 55 -4.18 31.79 -19.89
N HIS A 56 -3.85 31.53 -21.16
CA HIS A 56 -4.81 31.03 -22.13
C HIS A 56 -5.38 29.67 -21.72
N LEU A 57 -4.53 28.75 -21.27
CA LEU A 57 -4.97 27.44 -20.78
C LEU A 57 -5.89 27.55 -19.56
N ARG A 58 -5.60 28.44 -18.61
CA ARG A 58 -6.47 28.65 -17.44
C ARG A 58 -7.81 29.27 -17.82
N HIS A 59 -7.87 30.17 -18.80
CA HIS A 59 -9.13 30.73 -19.30
C HIS A 59 -10.02 29.65 -19.93
N GLU A 60 -9.45 28.78 -20.76
CA GLU A 60 -10.19 27.66 -21.34
C GLU A 60 -10.71 26.69 -20.28
N ILE A 61 -9.86 26.36 -19.29
CA ILE A 61 -10.28 25.53 -18.16
C ILE A 61 -11.38 26.22 -17.35
N ALA A 62 -11.28 27.51 -17.08
CA ALA A 62 -12.31 28.26 -16.37
C ALA A 62 -13.65 28.24 -17.10
N SER A 63 -13.63 28.43 -18.44
CA SER A 63 -14.81 28.37 -19.30
C SER A 63 -15.49 26.99 -19.23
N ILE A 64 -14.71 25.91 -19.35
CA ILE A 64 -15.24 24.54 -19.38
C ILE A 64 -15.70 24.06 -18.00
N THR A 65 -14.94 24.34 -16.95
CA THR A 65 -15.20 23.83 -15.60
C THR A 65 -16.10 24.73 -14.77
N SER A 66 -16.34 25.97 -15.24
CA SER A 66 -17.00 27.05 -14.50
C SER A 66 -16.29 27.39 -13.18
N LEU A 67 -14.98 27.09 -13.08
CA LEU A 67 -14.16 27.46 -11.94
C LEU A 67 -13.66 28.90 -12.09
N PRO A 68 -13.65 29.70 -11.00
CA PRO A 68 -13.01 31.01 -11.04
C PRO A 68 -11.53 30.91 -11.40
N PHE A 69 -11.06 31.82 -12.26
CA PHE A 69 -9.68 31.85 -12.76
C PHE A 69 -8.63 31.79 -11.64
N GLU A 70 -8.86 32.52 -10.54
CA GLU A 70 -7.98 32.59 -9.37
C GLU A 70 -7.93 31.28 -8.56
N LYS A 71 -8.98 30.46 -8.65
CA LYS A 71 -9.12 29.20 -7.90
C LYS A 71 -8.57 28.00 -8.69
N ILE A 72 -8.08 28.21 -9.91
CA ILE A 72 -7.48 27.17 -10.75
C ILE A 72 -6.00 27.04 -10.45
N LYS A 73 -5.59 25.90 -9.89
CA LYS A 73 -4.19 25.53 -9.67
C LYS A 73 -3.82 24.35 -10.55
N LEU A 74 -2.79 24.53 -11.38
CA LEU A 74 -2.32 23.51 -12.31
C LEU A 74 -1.01 22.90 -11.82
N ILE A 75 -0.91 21.57 -11.90
CA ILE A 75 0.23 20.79 -11.43
C ILE A 75 0.72 19.88 -12.57
N HIS A 76 1.98 20.02 -12.96
CA HIS A 76 2.62 19.18 -13.96
C HIS A 76 3.93 18.62 -13.41
N ARG A 77 4.10 17.29 -13.39
CA ARG A 77 5.31 16.60 -12.85
C ARG A 77 5.75 17.06 -11.45
N GLY A 78 4.78 17.37 -10.58
CA GLY A 78 5.04 17.88 -9.23
C GLY A 78 5.32 19.38 -9.14
N LEU A 79 5.43 20.09 -10.27
CA LEU A 79 5.56 21.54 -10.32
C LEU A 79 4.18 22.20 -10.32
N VAL A 80 3.97 23.12 -9.38
CA VAL A 80 2.80 24.01 -9.39
C VAL A 80 3.07 25.15 -10.36
N MET A 81 2.29 25.24 -11.41
CA MET A 81 2.38 26.32 -12.40
C MET A 81 1.73 27.59 -11.84
N ARG A 82 2.44 28.73 -11.89
CA ARG A 82 2.02 29.96 -11.21
C ARG A 82 1.93 31.18 -12.13
N ASP A 83 2.82 31.30 -13.10
CA ASP A 83 2.94 32.49 -13.94
C ASP A 83 2.16 32.33 -15.24
N ASP A 84 1.10 33.12 -15.38
CA ASP A 84 0.18 33.06 -16.50
C ASP A 84 0.74 33.66 -17.79
N ARG A 85 1.85 34.40 -17.70
CA ARG A 85 2.51 35.02 -18.86
C ARG A 85 3.49 34.08 -19.53
N LEU A 86 3.92 33.04 -18.84
CA LEU A 86 4.89 32.10 -19.36
C LEU A 86 4.26 31.15 -20.39
N PRO A 87 4.99 30.81 -21.46
CA PRO A 87 4.52 29.85 -22.45
C PRO A 87 4.43 28.46 -21.82
N LEU A 88 3.50 27.64 -22.29
CA LEU A 88 3.34 26.27 -21.76
C LEU A 88 4.62 25.42 -21.91
N THR A 89 5.41 25.69 -22.95
CA THR A 89 6.71 25.04 -23.19
C THR A 89 7.73 25.31 -22.08
N SER A 90 7.71 26.45 -21.40
CA SER A 90 8.64 26.74 -20.30
C SER A 90 8.37 25.87 -19.07
N TYR A 91 7.17 25.31 -18.96
CA TYR A 91 6.79 24.34 -17.93
C TYR A 91 7.04 22.88 -18.36
N GLY A 92 7.69 22.69 -19.51
CA GLY A 92 7.97 21.37 -20.08
C GLY A 92 6.73 20.67 -20.63
N LEU A 93 5.68 21.43 -20.97
CA LEU A 93 4.50 20.87 -21.62
C LEU A 93 4.74 20.69 -23.11
N THR A 94 4.19 19.60 -23.64
CA THR A 94 4.20 19.20 -25.05
C THR A 94 2.79 18.81 -25.47
N GLU A 95 2.54 18.67 -26.76
CA GLU A 95 1.26 18.19 -27.30
C GLU A 95 0.83 16.88 -26.62
N GLY A 96 -0.40 16.84 -26.10
CA GLY A 96 -0.95 15.70 -25.37
C GLY A 96 -0.45 15.54 -23.94
N SER A 97 0.26 16.53 -23.38
CA SER A 97 0.71 16.47 -21.98
C SER A 97 -0.46 16.39 -21.00
N ARG A 98 -0.25 15.63 -19.93
CA ARG A 98 -1.24 15.41 -18.88
C ARG A 98 -0.92 16.27 -17.65
N ILE A 99 -1.86 17.12 -17.24
CA ILE A 99 -1.73 18.00 -16.08
C ILE A 99 -2.84 17.75 -15.06
N GLY A 100 -2.55 17.98 -13.79
CA GLY A 100 -3.54 17.93 -12.71
C GLY A 100 -4.14 19.32 -12.49
N LEU A 101 -5.47 19.38 -12.41
CA LEU A 101 -6.23 20.55 -11.99
C LEU A 101 -6.68 20.38 -10.54
N VAL A 102 -6.37 21.38 -9.72
CA VAL A 102 -6.86 21.52 -8.36
C VAL A 102 -7.65 22.83 -8.28
N GLY A 103 -8.94 22.72 -8.06
CA GLY A 103 -9.87 23.84 -7.93
C GLY A 103 -11.23 23.31 -7.49
N SER A 104 -11.98 24.11 -6.72
CA SER A 104 -13.32 23.78 -6.23
C SER A 104 -14.32 24.84 -6.69
N ARG A 105 -15.53 24.41 -7.06
CA ARG A 105 -16.64 25.28 -7.47
C ARG A 105 -17.17 26.11 -6.30
N GLU A 106 -17.08 25.56 -5.09
CA GLU A 106 -17.42 26.24 -3.85
C GLU A 106 -16.14 26.67 -3.13
N GLU A 107 -16.15 27.89 -2.58
CA GLU A 107 -15.17 28.53 -1.69
C GLU A 107 -13.99 27.66 -1.20
N GLY A 108 -12.93 27.60 -2.01
CA GLY A 108 -11.52 27.59 -1.58
C GLY A 108 -11.02 26.44 -0.71
N ASP A 109 -10.54 25.37 -1.34
CA ASP A 109 -9.58 24.46 -0.70
C ASP A 109 -8.16 25.09 -0.79
N ARG A 110 -7.77 25.83 0.24
CA ARG A 110 -6.39 26.31 0.41
C ARG A 110 -5.58 25.17 1.04
N PRO A 111 -4.45 24.73 0.45
CA PRO A 111 -3.62 23.72 1.10
C PRO A 111 -3.05 24.30 2.40
N GLY A 112 -3.59 23.84 3.53
CA GLY A 112 -3.19 24.25 4.89
C GLY A 112 -4.27 24.96 5.72
N ALA A 113 -5.42 25.33 5.16
CA ALA A 113 -6.52 25.91 5.93
C ALA A 113 -7.50 24.82 6.37
N LYS A 114 -7.51 24.53 7.68
CA LYS A 114 -8.53 23.67 8.32
C LYS A 114 -9.85 24.45 8.37
N THR A 115 -10.58 24.48 7.27
CA THR A 115 -11.99 24.86 7.34
C THR A 115 -12.77 23.57 7.56
N SER A 116 -13.17 23.37 8.80
CA SER A 116 -14.11 22.34 9.22
C SER A 116 -15.30 22.35 8.27
N VAL A 117 -15.40 21.32 7.43
CA VAL A 117 -16.62 21.05 6.68
C VAL A 117 -17.70 20.72 7.71
N GLY A 118 -18.58 21.69 7.94
CA GLY A 118 -19.83 21.48 8.65
C GLY A 118 -20.73 20.60 7.80
N ILE A 119 -20.78 19.32 8.19
CA ILE A 119 -21.91 18.39 8.29
C ILE A 119 -21.41 16.99 7.90
N GLY A 120 -20.90 16.29 8.92
CA GLY A 120 -21.16 14.86 9.14
C GLY A 120 -20.32 13.83 8.38
N ALA A 121 -19.77 14.11 7.20
CA ALA A 121 -19.09 13.08 6.41
C ALA A 121 -17.59 13.35 6.27
N LEU A 122 -16.84 13.05 7.34
CA LEU A 122 -15.39 12.88 7.25
C LEU A 122 -15.07 11.88 6.12
N SER A 123 -14.09 12.17 5.26
CA SER A 123 -13.59 11.20 4.28
C SER A 123 -13.17 9.91 4.98
N VAL A 124 -13.40 8.74 4.39
CA VAL A 124 -13.05 7.42 4.95
C VAL A 124 -11.60 7.37 5.45
N GLY A 125 -10.68 8.06 4.76
CA GLY A 125 -9.28 8.18 5.19
C GLY A 125 -9.08 9.04 6.44
N GLU A 126 -9.82 10.13 6.58
CA GLU A 126 -9.75 11.00 7.76
C GLU A 126 -10.43 10.36 8.98
N GLN A 127 -11.54 9.64 8.77
CA GLN A 127 -12.19 8.85 9.82
C GLN A 127 -11.23 7.81 10.39
N LYS A 128 -10.59 7.01 9.52
CA LYS A 128 -9.66 5.96 9.95
C LYS A 128 -8.41 6.52 10.63
N ALA A 129 -7.91 7.66 10.17
CA ALA A 129 -6.76 8.32 10.81
C ALA A 129 -7.11 8.89 12.19
N ARG A 130 -8.30 9.50 12.35
CA ARG A 130 -8.77 9.99 13.65
C ARG A 130 -9.07 8.85 14.61
N GLU A 131 -9.70 7.78 14.14
CA GLU A 131 -9.95 6.60 14.95
C GLU A 131 -8.65 5.96 15.43
N LYS A 132 -7.67 5.80 14.54
CA LYS A 132 -6.33 5.29 14.92
C LYS A 132 -5.67 6.19 15.95
N LYS A 133 -5.70 7.51 15.76
CA LYS A 133 -5.13 8.46 16.72
C LYS A 133 -5.87 8.45 18.07
N ALA A 134 -7.18 8.28 18.06
CA ALA A 134 -7.99 8.15 19.27
C ALA A 134 -7.64 6.85 20.03
N LYS A 135 -7.50 5.73 19.32
CA LYS A 135 -7.07 4.45 19.90
C LYS A 135 -5.66 4.51 20.47
N GLU A 136 -4.73 5.19 19.80
CA GLU A 136 -3.36 5.37 20.30
C GLU A 136 -3.31 6.28 21.55
N ALA A 137 -4.13 7.33 21.58
CA ALA A 137 -4.23 8.27 22.71
C ALA A 137 -4.99 7.70 23.91
N ASP A 138 -5.77 6.64 23.74
CA ASP A 138 -6.48 5.97 24.83
C ASP A 138 -5.52 5.15 25.70
N THR A 139 -4.91 5.82 26.68
CA THR A 139 -4.02 5.21 27.68
C THR A 139 -4.79 4.59 28.85
N SER A 140 -6.11 4.40 28.74
CA SER A 140 -6.87 3.66 29.74
C SER A 140 -6.37 2.21 29.81
N GLU A 141 -6.51 1.59 30.98
CA GLU A 141 -6.16 0.17 31.17
C GLU A 141 -6.89 -0.71 30.16
N GLN A 142 -8.17 -0.45 29.92
CA GLN A 142 -8.97 -1.19 28.94
C GLN A 142 -8.46 -0.98 27.50
N GLY A 143 -8.12 0.24 27.11
CA GLY A 143 -7.58 0.55 25.79
C GLY A 143 -6.23 -0.15 25.53
N LEU A 144 -5.38 -0.24 26.55
CA LEU A 144 -4.11 -0.97 26.50
C LEU A 144 -4.33 -2.49 26.43
N MET A 145 -5.24 -3.04 27.24
CA MET A 145 -5.60 -4.45 27.18
C MET A 145 -6.20 -4.82 25.82
N ASN A 146 -7.09 -3.99 25.27
CA ASN A 146 -7.64 -4.21 23.94
C ASN A 146 -6.54 -4.22 22.88
N ARG A 147 -5.57 -3.31 22.94
CA ARG A 147 -4.42 -3.29 22.02
C ARG A 147 -3.56 -4.54 22.11
N ILE A 148 -3.27 -5.02 23.33
CA ILE A 148 -2.52 -6.27 23.54
C ILE A 148 -3.30 -7.46 22.95
N THR A 149 -4.60 -7.52 23.21
CA THR A 149 -5.47 -8.59 22.72
C THR A 149 -5.61 -8.56 21.20
N GLU A 150 -5.88 -7.41 20.59
CA GLU A 150 -5.98 -7.25 19.14
C GLU A 150 -4.68 -7.65 18.43
N ALA A 151 -3.55 -7.25 19.02
CA ALA A 151 -2.23 -7.64 18.55
C ALA A 151 -2.09 -9.17 18.57
N LEU A 152 -2.39 -9.81 19.70
CA LEU A 152 -2.28 -11.27 19.83
C LEU A 152 -3.27 -12.03 18.92
N GLU A 153 -4.51 -11.57 18.80
CA GLU A 153 -5.55 -12.19 17.96
C GLU A 153 -5.17 -12.21 16.48
N MET A 154 -4.52 -11.15 15.99
CA MET A 154 -3.99 -11.13 14.62
C MET A 154 -2.96 -12.26 14.41
N ALA A 155 -2.09 -12.49 15.38
CA ALA A 155 -1.12 -13.57 15.32
C ALA A 155 -1.78 -14.96 15.41
N ARG A 156 -2.77 -15.11 16.30
CA ARG A 156 -3.55 -16.35 16.44
C ARG A 156 -4.25 -16.75 15.16
N LYS A 157 -4.85 -15.77 14.47
CA LYS A 157 -5.65 -16.03 13.27
C LYS A 157 -4.79 -16.24 12.04
N ASP A 158 -3.76 -15.43 11.85
CA ASP A 158 -3.05 -15.38 10.57
C ASP A 158 -1.70 -16.10 10.62
N LEU A 159 -0.98 -16.08 11.75
CA LEU A 159 0.40 -16.58 11.83
C LEU A 159 0.48 -17.99 12.38
N PHE A 160 -0.20 -18.29 13.49
CA PHE A 160 -0.08 -19.58 14.16
C PHE A 160 -0.51 -20.78 13.29
N PRO A 161 -1.59 -20.70 12.48
CA PRO A 161 -1.95 -21.78 11.58
C PRO A 161 -0.87 -22.04 10.52
N GLN A 162 -0.18 -21.00 10.04
CA GLN A 162 0.89 -21.15 9.07
C GLN A 162 2.13 -21.82 9.69
N VAL A 163 2.43 -21.54 10.97
CA VAL A 163 3.49 -22.26 11.70
C VAL A 163 3.18 -23.76 11.76
N LEU A 164 1.93 -24.13 12.03
CA LEU A 164 1.50 -25.54 12.04
C LEU A 164 1.69 -26.22 10.68
N LEU A 165 1.48 -25.50 9.57
CA LEU A 165 1.72 -26.03 8.23
C LEU A 165 3.21 -26.32 7.98
N VAL A 166 4.09 -25.42 8.40
CA VAL A 166 5.55 -25.61 8.30
C VAL A 166 6.02 -26.78 9.18
N GLU A 167 5.48 -26.91 10.39
CA GLU A 167 5.74 -28.05 11.26
C GLU A 167 5.34 -29.37 10.62
N ARG A 168 4.12 -29.45 10.07
CA ARG A 168 3.66 -30.65 9.36
C ARG A 168 4.54 -31.00 8.17
N ALA A 169 5.01 -30.01 7.41
CA ALA A 169 5.94 -30.23 6.30
C ALA A 169 7.30 -30.75 6.78
N ALA A 170 7.82 -30.24 7.90
CA ALA A 170 9.04 -30.73 8.53
C ALA A 170 8.92 -32.15 9.06
N ASP A 171 7.82 -32.47 9.71
CA ASP A 171 7.59 -33.79 10.27
C ASP A 171 7.36 -34.82 9.14
N ALA A 172 6.62 -34.46 8.09
CA ALA A 172 6.44 -35.29 6.90
C ALA A 172 7.77 -35.63 6.19
N LYS A 173 8.65 -34.64 6.03
CA LYS A 173 10.00 -34.87 5.45
C LYS A 173 10.85 -35.77 6.34
N THR A 174 10.78 -35.56 7.65
CA THR A 174 11.52 -36.38 8.63
C THR A 174 11.04 -37.83 8.60
N LEU A 175 9.73 -38.06 8.55
CA LEU A 175 9.14 -39.40 8.43
C LEU A 175 9.54 -40.08 7.12
N ALA A 176 9.44 -39.38 5.99
CA ALA A 176 9.83 -39.94 4.69
C ALA A 176 11.31 -40.39 4.68
N THR A 177 12.20 -39.62 5.31
CA THR A 177 13.62 -39.99 5.42
C THR A 177 13.82 -41.23 6.29
N ALA A 178 13.03 -41.39 7.36
CA ALA A 178 13.11 -42.56 8.24
C ALA A 178 12.55 -43.84 7.59
N THR A 179 11.49 -43.73 6.79
CA THR A 179 10.88 -44.88 6.09
C THR A 179 11.72 -45.34 4.90
N THR A 180 12.44 -44.44 4.21
CA THR A 180 13.30 -44.83 3.07
C THR A 180 14.58 -45.57 3.51
N GLY A 181 14.87 -45.66 4.81
CA GLY A 181 16.00 -46.42 5.37
C GLY A 181 15.70 -47.89 5.68
N ALA A 182 14.46 -48.34 5.50
CA ALA A 182 14.05 -49.72 5.69
C ALA A 182 13.09 -50.14 4.56
N GLU A 183 13.51 -51.13 3.77
CA GLU A 183 12.74 -51.82 2.72
C GLU A 183 12.77 -51.16 1.32
N GLU A 184 13.76 -51.58 0.52
CA GLU A 184 13.56 -51.82 -0.91
C GLU A 184 12.66 -53.06 -1.03
N ASP A 185 11.35 -52.87 -1.19
CA ASP A 185 10.52 -53.73 -2.05
C ASP A 185 9.07 -53.19 -2.19
N ALA A 186 8.58 -53.29 -3.43
CA ALA A 186 7.18 -53.29 -3.86
C ALA A 186 6.33 -52.00 -3.87
N GLU A 187 6.12 -51.55 -5.12
CA GLU A 187 4.83 -51.30 -5.78
C GLU A 187 3.95 -50.09 -5.43
N LYS A 188 3.95 -49.15 -6.39
CA LYS A 188 2.81 -48.45 -7.01
C LYS A 188 1.46 -48.62 -6.29
N ASN A 189 1.00 -47.54 -5.68
CA ASN A 189 -0.42 -47.28 -5.58
C ASN A 189 -0.74 -45.84 -5.97
N GLU A 190 -1.30 -45.69 -7.18
CA GLU A 190 -1.95 -44.47 -7.64
C GLU A 190 -3.28 -44.33 -6.91
N GLY A 191 -3.34 -43.37 -5.98
CA GLY A 191 -4.55 -42.96 -5.29
C GLY A 191 -4.47 -41.46 -5.05
N GLN A 192 -5.04 -40.71 -5.99
CA GLN A 192 -5.10 -39.25 -5.99
C GLN A 192 -5.83 -38.73 -4.75
N GLU A 193 -5.07 -38.11 -3.85
CA GLU A 193 -5.32 -36.78 -3.31
C GLU A 193 -3.96 -36.24 -2.91
N ALA A 194 -3.20 -35.78 -3.90
CA ALA A 194 -1.92 -35.14 -3.69
C ALA A 194 -2.14 -33.82 -2.93
N GLU A 195 -2.18 -33.90 -1.60
CA GLU A 195 -1.86 -32.79 -0.73
C GLU A 195 -0.55 -32.21 -1.27
N LYS A 196 -0.63 -30.97 -1.77
CA LYS A 196 0.45 -30.28 -2.43
C LYS A 196 1.59 -30.13 -1.42
N GLN A 197 2.50 -31.11 -1.38
CA GLN A 197 3.65 -31.08 -0.48
C GLN A 197 4.42 -29.80 -0.78
N MET A 198 4.58 -28.95 0.24
CA MET A 198 5.32 -27.71 0.09
C MET A 198 6.73 -28.06 -0.39
N SER A 199 7.13 -27.46 -1.50
CA SER A 199 8.49 -27.58 -2.00
C SER A 199 9.48 -27.04 -0.97
N SER A 200 10.73 -27.51 -1.02
CA SER A 200 11.79 -27.05 -0.12
C SER A 200 11.99 -25.53 -0.13
N GLN A 201 11.80 -24.91 -1.30
CA GLN A 201 11.82 -23.45 -1.44
C GLN A 201 10.63 -22.79 -0.75
N GLU A 202 9.41 -23.32 -0.91
CA GLU A 202 8.21 -22.79 -0.24
C GLU A 202 8.31 -22.88 1.29
N VAL A 203 8.90 -23.96 1.83
CA VAL A 203 9.12 -24.09 3.28
C VAL A 203 10.15 -23.08 3.78
N ALA A 204 11.24 -22.86 3.03
CA ALA A 204 12.26 -21.87 3.36
C ALA A 204 11.71 -20.44 3.36
N ASP A 205 10.96 -20.09 2.31
CA ASP A 205 10.33 -18.78 2.17
C ASP A 205 9.25 -18.56 3.24
N ALA A 206 8.48 -19.61 3.57
CA ALA A 206 7.51 -19.58 4.66
C ALA A 206 8.18 -19.37 6.02
N HIS A 207 9.26 -20.08 6.33
CA HIS A 207 10.04 -19.89 7.56
C HIS A 207 10.53 -18.45 7.71
N ARG A 208 11.18 -17.90 6.67
CA ARG A 208 11.67 -16.53 6.69
C ARG A 208 10.53 -15.52 6.85
N ARG A 209 9.44 -15.70 6.10
CA ARG A 209 8.29 -14.78 6.17
C ARG A 209 7.63 -14.82 7.54
N LEU A 210 7.42 -16.00 8.10
CA LEU A 210 6.75 -16.17 9.39
C LEU A 210 7.62 -15.66 10.54
N SER A 211 8.93 -15.92 10.53
CA SER A 211 9.85 -15.36 11.53
C SER A 211 9.83 -13.82 11.50
N GLU A 212 9.89 -13.20 10.31
CA GLU A 212 9.79 -11.73 10.19
C GLU A 212 8.44 -11.19 10.70
N LEU A 213 7.32 -11.86 10.43
CA LEU A 213 5.99 -11.42 10.87
C LEU A 213 5.79 -11.60 12.39
N LEU A 214 6.25 -12.72 12.96
CA LEU A 214 6.22 -12.95 14.41
C LEU A 214 7.12 -11.96 15.17
N LEU A 215 8.29 -11.61 14.62
CA LEU A 215 9.17 -10.59 15.21
C LEU A 215 8.52 -9.19 15.17
N ARG A 216 7.85 -8.83 14.08
CA ARG A 216 7.07 -7.57 14.01
C ARG A 216 5.96 -7.56 15.06
N GLN A 217 5.36 -8.70 15.32
CA GLN A 217 4.32 -8.83 16.34
C GLN A 217 4.87 -8.62 17.75
N LEU A 218 6.07 -9.14 18.06
CA LEU A 218 6.75 -8.88 19.32
C LEU A 218 7.03 -7.38 19.50
N LEU A 219 7.53 -6.71 18.46
CA LEU A 219 7.75 -5.26 18.50
C LEU A 219 6.45 -4.47 18.74
N ALA A 220 5.32 -4.92 18.16
CA ALA A 220 4.02 -4.30 18.38
C ALA A 220 3.56 -4.45 19.84
N LEU A 221 3.75 -5.62 20.44
CA LEU A 221 3.44 -5.87 21.85
C LEU A 221 4.35 -5.06 22.80
N ASP A 222 5.65 -4.98 22.50
CA ASP A 222 6.62 -4.20 23.28
C ASP A 222 6.35 -2.69 23.22
N GLY A 223 5.80 -2.20 22.11
CA GLY A 223 5.39 -0.81 21.93
C GLY A 223 4.17 -0.37 22.76
N VAL A 224 3.43 -1.30 23.37
CA VAL A 224 2.29 -0.97 24.23
C VAL A 224 2.80 -0.52 25.61
N ASN A 225 2.55 0.74 25.96
CA ASN A 225 2.93 1.28 27.27
C ASN A 225 2.11 0.61 28.38
N VAL A 226 2.74 0.12 29.45
CA VAL A 226 2.05 -0.54 30.57
C VAL A 226 1.88 0.43 31.73
N ASN A 227 0.67 0.52 32.29
CA ASN A 227 0.32 1.44 33.38
C ASN A 227 -0.18 0.73 34.65
N SER A 228 -0.36 -0.60 34.59
CA SER A 228 -0.86 -1.44 35.69
C SER A 228 -0.17 -2.81 35.70
N ASP A 229 -0.31 -3.55 36.80
CA ASP A 229 0.22 -4.92 36.87
C ASP A 229 -0.56 -5.89 35.98
N THR A 230 -1.86 -5.68 35.79
CA THR A 230 -2.71 -6.43 34.88
C THR A 230 -2.24 -6.29 33.42
N THR A 231 -2.01 -5.07 32.94
CA THR A 231 -1.50 -4.80 31.58
C THR A 231 -0.08 -5.34 31.39
N ARG A 232 0.77 -5.26 32.42
CA ARG A 232 2.10 -5.86 32.43
C ARG A 232 2.05 -7.39 32.30
N GLN A 233 1.20 -8.05 33.09
CA GLN A 233 1.03 -9.50 33.06
C GLN A 233 0.45 -9.97 31.72
N ALA A 234 -0.58 -9.30 31.22
CA ALA A 234 -1.18 -9.62 29.93
C ALA A 234 -0.18 -9.50 28.78
N ARG A 235 0.59 -8.40 28.74
CA ARG A 235 1.67 -8.23 27.75
C ARG A 235 2.71 -9.35 27.85
N LYS A 236 3.11 -9.72 29.07
CA LYS A 236 4.09 -10.80 29.30
C LYS A 236 3.57 -12.15 28.81
N ILE A 237 2.30 -12.46 29.03
CA ILE A 237 1.66 -13.69 28.55
C ILE A 237 1.63 -13.68 27.01
N ALA A 238 1.17 -12.59 26.40
CA ALA A 238 1.12 -12.46 24.93
C ALA A 238 2.50 -12.59 24.29
N VAL A 239 3.53 -11.95 24.87
CA VAL A 239 4.92 -12.06 24.39
C VAL A 239 5.43 -13.49 24.47
N LYS A 240 5.22 -14.17 25.61
CA LYS A 240 5.64 -15.57 25.78
C LYS A 240 4.98 -16.51 24.77
N GLU A 241 3.72 -16.25 24.42
CA GLU A 241 3.00 -17.06 23.44
C GLU A 241 3.53 -16.86 22.02
N VAL A 242 3.80 -15.62 21.61
CA VAL A 242 4.42 -15.36 20.30
C VAL A 242 5.84 -15.94 20.24
N GLN A 243 6.61 -15.84 21.34
CA GLN A 243 7.94 -16.44 21.45
C GLN A 243 7.91 -17.96 21.33
N SER A 244 6.97 -18.65 22.01
CA SER A 244 6.88 -20.11 21.92
C SER A 244 6.57 -20.59 20.50
N HIS A 245 5.77 -19.84 19.73
CA HIS A 245 5.53 -20.14 18.32
C HIS A 245 6.74 -19.89 17.43
N LEU A 246 7.57 -18.89 17.76
CA LEU A 246 8.84 -18.63 17.06
C LEU A 246 9.85 -19.76 17.33
N ASP A 247 10.01 -20.18 18.59
CA ASP A 247 10.88 -21.30 18.97
C ASP A 247 10.46 -22.60 18.27
N ARG A 248 9.15 -22.85 18.19
CA ARG A 248 8.56 -23.99 17.47
C ARG A 248 8.86 -23.97 15.97
N LEU A 249 8.70 -22.80 15.35
CA LEU A 249 9.01 -22.58 13.94
C LEU A 249 10.50 -22.83 13.65
N ASP A 250 11.39 -22.33 14.50
CA ASP A 250 12.84 -22.53 14.36
C ASP A 250 13.24 -23.99 14.60
N ALA A 251 12.62 -24.66 15.57
CA ALA A 251 12.82 -26.09 15.78
C ALA A 251 12.38 -26.91 14.58
N ALA A 252 11.21 -26.62 14.00
CA ALA A 252 10.71 -27.29 12.80
C ALA A 252 11.63 -27.08 11.59
N TRP A 253 12.11 -25.85 11.39
CA TRP A 253 13.07 -25.54 10.34
C TRP A 253 14.41 -26.26 10.53
N GLY A 254 14.89 -26.35 11.78
CA GLY A 254 16.07 -27.12 12.13
C GLY A 254 15.95 -28.59 11.74
N ARG A 255 14.80 -29.22 12.04
CA ARG A 255 14.49 -30.60 11.61
C ARG A 255 14.44 -30.72 10.08
N TYR A 256 13.71 -29.83 9.43
CA TYR A 256 13.56 -29.81 7.96
C TYR A 256 14.90 -29.75 7.22
N LYS A 257 15.84 -28.96 7.75
CA LYS A 257 17.18 -28.78 7.19
C LYS A 257 18.11 -29.95 7.49
N ALA A 258 17.96 -30.59 8.66
CA ALA A 258 18.77 -31.73 9.07
C ALA A 258 18.43 -33.02 8.29
N SER A 259 17.20 -33.15 7.78
CA SER A 259 16.82 -34.26 6.90
C SER A 259 17.54 -34.15 5.54
N PRO A 260 18.42 -35.11 5.17
CA PRO A 260 19.06 -35.15 3.86
C PRO A 260 18.00 -35.16 2.74
N SER A 261 18.33 -34.54 1.61
CA SER A 261 17.48 -34.53 0.40
C SER A 261 17.71 -35.78 -0.43
#